data_AF-A0A7M5VCG7-F1
#
_entry.id   AF-A0A7M5VCG7-F1
#
_cell.length_a   1.000
_cell.length_b   1.000
_cell.length_c   1.000
_cell.angle_alpha   90.00
_cell.angle_beta   90.00
_cell.angle_gamma   90.00
#
_symmetry.space_group_name_H-M   'P 1'
#
loop_
_entity.id
_entity.type
_entity.pdbx_description
1 polymer ?
#
loop_
_entity_poly.entity_id
_entity_poly.type
_entity_poly.pdbx_seq_one_letter_code
_entity_poly.pdbx_strand_id
1 'polypeptide(L)'
;MGAKEWAENMLETGMRHSSQEERKNAGENLYYDAGTASVGGTPCQRASDSWYREALRYNFNTGKGSGVLHFTQMVWKSTTKVGCGVSKGQVRGMETTYVCCRYQPAGNMIGSETKNVMKLKDGMSVQDAVKEDPWKTNKRNSLHKNAKKMTKSGKRNVL
;
A
#
# COMPACT_ATOMS: atom_id res chain seq x y z
N MET A 1 17.10 -6.37 -2.27
CA MET A 1 16.53 -6.59 -0.93
C MET A 1 15.04 -6.80 -1.02
N GLY A 2 14.54 -7.77 -0.28
CA GLY A 2 13.10 -8.04 -0.16
C GLY A 2 12.38 -6.98 0.69
N ALA A 3 11.06 -7.05 0.75
CA ALA A 3 10.26 -6.09 1.51
C ALA A 3 10.57 -6.09 3.02
N LYS A 4 10.82 -7.27 3.60
CA LYS A 4 11.15 -7.43 5.03
C LYS A 4 12.49 -6.82 5.39
N GLU A 5 13.52 -7.15 4.63
CA GLU A 5 14.88 -6.60 4.82
C GLU A 5 14.87 -5.07 4.73
N TRP A 6 14.09 -4.49 3.81
CA TRP A 6 13.97 -3.04 3.73
C TRP A 6 13.21 -2.42 4.92
N ALA A 7 12.17 -3.11 5.42
CA ALA A 7 11.48 -2.67 6.64
C ALA A 7 12.42 -2.66 7.86
N GLU A 8 13.32 -3.65 7.96
CA GLU A 8 14.35 -3.72 9.00
C GLU A 8 15.38 -2.58 8.83
N ASN A 9 15.87 -2.33 7.61
CA ASN A 9 16.82 -1.25 7.35
C ASN A 9 16.28 0.15 7.73
N MET A 10 14.96 0.37 7.61
CA MET A 10 14.34 1.64 7.99
C MET A 10 14.39 1.94 9.49
N LEU A 11 14.60 0.93 10.36
CA LEU A 11 14.82 1.17 11.80
C LEU A 11 16.09 1.96 12.08
N GLU A 12 17.15 1.70 11.32
CA GLU A 12 18.45 2.34 11.51
C GLU A 12 18.53 3.67 10.76
N THR A 13 17.91 3.70 9.58
CA THR A 13 18.20 4.73 8.59
C THR A 13 17.04 5.71 8.38
N GLY A 14 15.88 5.45 9.01
CA GLY A 14 14.65 6.22 8.85
C GLY A 14 13.88 5.87 7.57
N MET A 15 12.61 6.29 7.52
CA MET A 15 11.73 6.00 6.38
C MET A 15 12.24 6.70 5.11
N ARG A 16 12.62 5.92 4.11
CA ARG A 16 12.87 6.38 2.75
C ARG A 16 12.65 5.27 1.73
N HIS A 17 12.37 5.68 0.51
CA HIS A 17 12.36 4.76 -0.62
C HIS A 17 13.75 4.17 -0.87
N SER A 18 13.77 2.88 -1.20
CA SER A 18 14.97 2.23 -1.76
C SER A 18 15.23 2.72 -3.18
N SER A 19 16.49 2.60 -3.60
CA SER A 19 16.84 2.75 -5.00
C SER A 19 16.14 1.69 -5.86
N GLN A 20 16.04 1.97 -7.16
CA GLN A 20 15.45 1.02 -8.11
C GLN A 20 16.25 -0.29 -8.18
N GLU A 21 17.58 -0.21 -8.08
CA GLU A 21 18.47 -1.37 -8.09
C GLU A 21 18.25 -2.27 -6.87
N GLU A 22 18.24 -1.70 -5.66
CA GLU A 22 18.00 -2.44 -4.42
C GLU A 22 16.68 -3.20 -4.45
N ARG A 23 15.66 -2.67 -5.13
CA ARG A 23 14.34 -3.29 -5.26
C ARG A 23 14.09 -4.00 -6.58
N LYS A 24 15.11 -4.22 -7.41
CA LYS A 24 15.01 -4.89 -8.72
C LYS A 24 13.87 -4.33 -9.59
N ASN A 25 13.74 -3.01 -9.62
CA ASN A 25 12.69 -2.25 -10.31
C ASN A 25 11.25 -2.55 -9.86
N ALA A 26 11.06 -3.14 -8.68
CA ALA A 26 9.73 -3.27 -8.09
C ALA A 26 9.17 -1.89 -7.67
N GLY A 27 7.84 -1.75 -7.71
CA GLY A 27 7.16 -0.63 -7.06
C GLY A 27 7.29 -0.71 -5.54
N GLU A 28 7.04 0.39 -4.84
CA GLU A 28 7.22 0.46 -3.38
C GLU A 28 6.17 1.36 -2.71
N ASN A 29 5.51 0.83 -1.67
CA ASN A 29 4.77 1.65 -0.71
C ASN A 29 5.41 1.50 0.67
N LEU A 30 5.53 2.61 1.39
CA LEU A 30 6.08 2.67 2.74
C LEU A 30 5.05 3.24 3.70
N TYR A 31 5.08 2.75 4.93
CA TYR A 31 4.25 3.23 6.02
C TYR A 31 5.03 3.12 7.32
N TYR A 32 4.76 4.02 8.25
CA TYR A 32 5.22 3.88 9.62
C TYR A 32 4.18 4.41 10.60
N ASP A 33 4.21 3.85 11.79
CA ASP A 33 3.57 4.43 12.97
C ASP A 33 4.56 4.38 14.15
N ALA A 34 4.43 5.35 15.05
CA ALA A 34 5.26 5.44 16.25
C ALA A 34 4.38 5.81 17.44
N GLY A 35 4.65 5.22 18.60
CA GLY A 35 3.95 5.48 19.86
C GLY A 35 3.29 4.25 20.47
N THR A 36 2.79 4.42 21.69
CA THR A 36 2.25 3.36 22.55
C THR A 36 0.73 3.18 22.44
N ALA A 37 0.06 4.00 21.61
CA ALA A 37 -1.36 3.89 21.42
C ALA A 37 -1.70 2.54 20.78
N SER A 38 -2.58 1.77 21.41
CA SER A 38 -3.12 0.54 20.85
C SER A 38 -4.00 0.88 19.65
N VAL A 39 -3.39 1.02 18.48
CA VAL A 39 -4.12 1.19 17.22
C VAL A 39 -4.57 -0.19 16.76
N GLY A 40 -5.88 -0.40 16.69
CA GLY A 40 -6.47 -1.67 16.24
C GLY A 40 -5.95 -2.12 14.86
N GLY A 41 -6.05 -3.42 14.58
CA GLY A 41 -5.59 -4.02 13.33
C GLY A 41 -4.09 -4.33 13.30
N THR A 42 -3.67 -5.10 12.30
CA THR A 42 -2.25 -5.40 12.03
C THR A 42 -1.55 -4.20 11.36
N PRO A 43 -0.22 -4.09 11.44
CA PRO A 43 0.52 -3.04 10.73
C PRO A 43 0.22 -2.98 9.23
N CYS A 44 0.12 -4.13 8.55
CA CYS A 44 -0.24 -4.19 7.14
C CYS A 44 -1.66 -3.70 6.86
N GLN A 45 -2.62 -3.93 7.77
CA GLN A 45 -3.97 -3.39 7.63
C GLN A 45 -3.97 -1.88 7.74
N ARG A 46 -3.32 -1.32 8.78
CA ARG A 46 -3.21 0.14 8.96
C ARG A 46 -2.51 0.82 7.79
N ALA A 47 -1.42 0.23 7.30
CA ALA A 47 -0.72 0.70 6.11
C ALA A 47 -1.64 0.68 4.87
N SER A 48 -2.31 -0.44 4.63
CA SER A 48 -3.23 -0.59 3.49
C SER A 48 -4.38 0.41 3.56
N ASP A 49 -4.96 0.64 4.73
CA ASP A 49 -6.04 1.61 4.92
C ASP A 49 -5.58 3.04 4.67
N SER A 50 -4.41 3.39 5.21
CA SER A 50 -3.80 4.70 5.01
C SER A 50 -3.57 4.98 3.53
N TRP A 51 -2.95 4.04 2.82
CA TRP A 51 -2.69 4.15 1.38
C TRP A 51 -3.96 4.15 0.54
N TYR A 52 -4.95 3.32 0.87
CA TYR A 52 -6.19 3.24 0.10
C TYR A 52 -7.04 4.50 0.23
N ARG A 53 -7.01 5.17 1.39
CA ARG A 53 -7.71 6.45 1.62
C ARG A 53 -7.23 7.58 0.72
N GLU A 54 -6.05 7.46 0.09
CA GLU A 54 -5.62 8.43 -0.92
C GLU A 54 -6.55 8.48 -2.15
N ALA A 55 -7.38 7.45 -2.37
CA ALA A 55 -8.44 7.45 -3.38
C ALA A 55 -9.34 8.68 -3.30
N LEU A 56 -9.58 9.22 -2.09
CA LEU A 56 -10.37 10.43 -1.87
C LEU A 56 -9.80 11.68 -2.57
N ARG A 57 -8.51 11.66 -2.92
CA ARG A 57 -7.79 12.73 -3.63
C ARG A 57 -7.51 12.40 -5.09
N TYR A 58 -7.97 11.24 -5.57
CA TYR A 58 -7.72 10.77 -6.94
C TYR A 58 -8.87 11.14 -7.88
N ASN A 59 -8.55 11.76 -9.00
CA ASN A 59 -9.49 12.04 -10.07
C ASN A 59 -9.50 10.86 -11.07
N PHE A 60 -10.53 10.03 -10.98
CA PHE A 60 -10.71 8.84 -11.82
C PHE A 60 -10.95 9.14 -13.32
N ASN A 61 -11.27 10.39 -13.68
CA ASN A 61 -11.45 10.79 -15.08
C ASN A 61 -10.12 11.19 -15.72
N THR A 62 -9.26 11.90 -14.99
CA THR A 62 -7.98 12.40 -15.52
C THR A 62 -6.79 11.52 -15.18
N GLY A 63 -6.95 10.62 -14.21
CA GLY A 63 -5.90 9.76 -13.70
C GLY A 63 -4.90 10.47 -12.77
N LYS A 64 -5.25 11.68 -12.29
CA LYS A 64 -4.33 12.56 -11.53
C LYS A 64 -4.80 12.74 -10.09
N GLY A 65 -3.86 13.11 -9.21
CA GLY A 65 -4.15 13.51 -7.84
C GLY A 65 -2.86 13.87 -7.10
N SER A 66 -2.96 14.69 -6.06
CA SER A 66 -1.81 15.01 -5.21
C SER A 66 -1.68 13.97 -4.10
N GLY A 67 -0.49 13.37 -3.96
CA GLY A 67 -0.17 12.37 -2.94
C GLY A 67 -1.05 11.12 -3.00
N VAL A 68 -1.26 10.59 -4.20
CA VAL A 68 -2.12 9.42 -4.49
C VAL A 68 -1.35 8.16 -4.90
N LEU A 69 -0.02 8.24 -4.88
CA LEU A 69 0.85 7.23 -5.48
C LEU A 69 0.82 5.89 -4.74
N HIS A 70 0.49 5.88 -3.44
CA HIS A 70 0.33 4.62 -2.73
C HIS A 70 -0.97 3.94 -3.16
N PHE A 71 -2.07 4.69 -3.24
CA PHE A 71 -3.35 4.17 -3.74
C PHE A 71 -3.21 3.62 -5.15
N THR A 72 -2.67 4.41 -6.09
CA THR A 72 -2.59 3.99 -7.50
C THR A 72 -1.72 2.76 -7.66
N GLN A 73 -0.64 2.61 -6.88
CA GLN A 73 0.17 1.40 -6.87
C GLN A 73 -0.61 0.17 -6.35
N MET A 74 -1.43 0.32 -5.31
CA MET A 74 -2.22 -0.78 -4.74
C MET A 74 -3.22 -1.36 -5.75
N VAL A 75 -3.87 -0.49 -6.52
CA VAL A 75 -4.95 -0.88 -7.45
C VAL A 75 -4.47 -1.00 -8.90
N TRP A 76 -3.17 -0.89 -9.14
CA TRP A 76 -2.59 -0.93 -10.48
C TRP A 76 -2.87 -2.26 -11.18
N LYS A 77 -3.67 -2.22 -12.26
CA LYS A 77 -4.15 -3.41 -12.99
C LYS A 77 -3.04 -4.36 -13.42
N SER A 78 -1.92 -3.83 -13.92
CA SER A 78 -0.83 -4.64 -14.47
C SER A 78 0.07 -5.27 -13.38
N THR A 79 -0.04 -4.80 -12.14
CA THR A 79 0.68 -5.35 -10.99
C THR A 79 0.01 -6.65 -10.55
N THR A 80 0.76 -7.76 -10.56
CA THR A 80 0.20 -9.09 -10.29
C THR A 80 0.72 -9.71 -8.99
N LYS A 81 1.88 -9.28 -8.52
CA LYS A 81 2.52 -9.77 -7.31
C LYS A 81 2.75 -8.63 -6.32
N VAL A 82 2.55 -8.94 -5.04
CA VAL A 82 2.86 -8.06 -3.92
C VAL A 82 3.53 -8.88 -2.82
N GLY A 83 4.59 -8.33 -2.22
CA GLY A 83 5.25 -8.88 -1.04
C GLY A 83 5.46 -7.76 -0.03
N CYS A 84 5.10 -7.99 1.24
CA CYS A 84 5.20 -6.98 2.29
C CYS A 84 6.04 -7.47 3.46
N GLY A 85 6.76 -6.53 4.05
CA GLY A 85 7.62 -6.71 5.22
C GLY A 85 7.21 -5.76 6.32
N VAL A 86 7.29 -6.23 7.56
CA VAL A 86 7.04 -5.44 8.76
C VAL A 86 8.24 -5.56 9.66
N SER A 87 8.71 -4.45 10.20
CA SER A 87 9.71 -4.41 11.27
C SER A 87 9.24 -3.53 12.40
N LYS A 88 9.62 -3.90 13.62
CA LYS A 88 9.31 -3.16 14.85
C LYS A 88 10.58 -2.98 15.66
N GLY A 89 10.77 -1.78 16.19
CA GLY A 89 11.93 -1.48 17.03
C GLY A 89 11.81 -0.14 17.74
N GLN A 90 12.85 0.20 18.50
CA GLN A 90 12.95 1.49 19.17
C GLN A 90 13.68 2.48 18.26
N VAL A 91 13.00 3.57 17.89
CA VAL A 91 13.59 4.67 17.11
C VAL A 91 13.44 5.94 17.93
N ARG A 92 14.57 6.56 18.30
CA ARG A 92 14.60 7.78 19.13
C ARG A 92 13.78 7.66 20.43
N GLY A 93 13.84 6.50 21.06
CA GLY A 93 13.14 6.23 22.33
C GLY A 93 11.64 5.94 22.22
N MET A 94 11.11 5.75 21.00
CA MET A 94 9.71 5.38 20.76
C MET A 94 9.61 4.03 20.05
N GLU A 95 8.65 3.20 20.49
CA GLU A 95 8.25 2.02 19.73
C GLU A 95 7.73 2.48 18.36
N THR A 96 8.37 1.98 17.30
CA THR A 96 8.12 2.37 15.92
C THR A 96 7.94 1.11 15.08
N THR A 97 6.88 1.07 14.28
CA THR A 97 6.64 0.02 13.29
C THR A 97 6.86 0.59 11.90
N TYR A 98 7.67 -0.09 11.08
CA TYR A 98 7.80 0.17 9.66
C TYR A 98 7.15 -0.94 8.83
N VAL A 99 6.49 -0.53 7.74
CA VAL A 99 5.93 -1.44 6.74
C VAL A 99 6.48 -1.04 5.36
N CYS A 100 7.00 -2.01 4.63
CA CYS A 100 7.39 -1.88 3.23
C CYS A 100 6.59 -2.90 2.40
N CYS A 101 6.02 -2.48 1.28
CA CYS A 101 5.42 -3.37 0.30
C CYS A 101 6.06 -3.19 -1.07
N ARG A 102 6.38 -4.30 -1.73
CA ARG A 102 6.94 -4.40 -3.08
C ARG A 102 5.90 -4.85 -4.08
N TYR A 103 5.95 -4.29 -5.28
CA TYR A 103 4.95 -4.54 -6.33
C TYR A 103 5.64 -4.95 -7.64
N GLN A 104 5.25 -6.09 -8.22
CA GLN A 104 5.82 -6.56 -9.49
C GLN A 104 4.72 -6.99 -10.48
N PRO A 105 4.77 -6.50 -11.74
CA PRO A 105 5.52 -5.32 -12.21
C PRO A 105 5.22 -4.05 -11.40
N ALA A 106 6.12 -3.06 -11.46
CA ALA A 106 5.89 -1.75 -10.83
C ALA A 106 4.68 -1.04 -11.44
N GLY A 107 3.97 -0.28 -10.61
CA GLY A 107 2.91 0.62 -11.04
C GLY A 107 3.41 2.05 -11.24
N ASN A 108 2.48 3.00 -11.28
CA ASN A 108 2.76 4.44 -11.31
C ASN A 108 3.61 4.89 -12.51
N MET A 109 3.46 4.22 -13.65
CA MET A 109 4.06 4.66 -14.91
C MET A 109 3.30 5.89 -15.41
N ILE A 110 4.00 7.02 -15.53
CA ILE A 110 3.43 8.31 -15.95
C ILE A 110 2.68 8.14 -17.27
N GLY A 111 1.44 8.62 -17.31
CA GLY A 111 0.57 8.59 -18.50
C GLY A 111 -0.16 7.26 -18.72
N SER A 112 0.02 6.28 -17.81
CA SER A 112 -0.66 4.98 -17.88
C SER A 112 -1.76 4.80 -16.82
N GLU A 113 -2.07 5.85 -16.06
CA GLU A 113 -2.92 5.77 -14.87
C GLU A 113 -4.36 5.38 -15.23
N THR A 114 -5.00 6.03 -16.20
CA THR A 114 -6.40 5.75 -16.58
C THR A 114 -6.60 4.35 -17.18
N LYS A 115 -5.54 3.71 -17.67
CA LYS A 115 -5.55 2.33 -18.16
C LYS A 115 -5.41 1.30 -17.04
N ASN A 116 -4.79 1.70 -15.92
CA ASN A 116 -4.41 0.81 -14.84
C ASN A 116 -5.22 1.01 -13.55
N VAL A 117 -5.82 2.17 -13.34
CA VAL A 117 -6.72 2.45 -12.22
C VAL A 117 -8.14 2.41 -12.75
N MET A 118 -8.88 1.38 -12.35
CA MET A 118 -10.25 1.18 -12.81
C MET A 118 -11.16 2.31 -12.30
N LYS A 119 -12.08 2.76 -13.17
CA LYS A 119 -13.16 3.67 -12.76
C LYS A 119 -14.04 3.01 -11.70
N LEU A 120 -14.67 3.86 -10.89
CA LEU A 120 -15.73 3.43 -9.99
C LEU A 120 -16.90 2.84 -10.80
N LYS A 121 -17.67 1.96 -10.16
CA LYS A 121 -18.93 1.48 -10.73
C LYS A 121 -19.95 2.62 -10.79
N ASP A 122 -20.85 2.56 -11.76
CA ASP A 122 -21.93 3.53 -11.90
C ASP A 122 -22.74 3.63 -10.59
N GLY A 123 -22.99 4.87 -10.16
CA GLY A 123 -23.70 5.18 -8.91
C GLY A 123 -22.89 5.02 -7.62
N MET A 124 -21.62 4.58 -7.68
CA MET A 124 -20.75 4.51 -6.49
C MET A 124 -19.95 5.81 -6.33
N SER A 125 -19.97 6.39 -5.13
CA SER A 125 -19.06 7.49 -4.78
C SER A 125 -17.72 6.98 -4.25
N VAL A 126 -16.66 7.79 -4.35
CA VAL A 126 -15.35 7.46 -3.76
C VAL A 126 -15.47 7.35 -2.24
N GLN A 127 -16.31 8.18 -1.63
CA GLN A 127 -16.57 8.18 -0.20
C GLN A 127 -17.18 6.85 0.22
N ASP A 128 -18.14 6.31 -0.52
CA ASP A 128 -18.74 5.00 -0.21
C ASP A 128 -17.73 3.88 -0.39
N ALA A 129 -16.90 3.95 -1.45
CA ALA A 129 -15.85 2.97 -1.70
C ALA A 129 -14.75 2.94 -0.62
N VAL A 130 -14.60 4.03 0.16
CA VAL A 130 -13.62 4.16 1.25
C VAL A 130 -14.27 3.99 2.64
N LYS A 131 -15.56 4.32 2.80
CA LYS A 131 -16.33 4.20 4.06
C LYS A 131 -16.85 2.79 4.32
N GLU A 132 -17.16 2.02 3.29
CA GLU A 132 -17.31 0.57 3.43
C GLU A 132 -15.98 0.05 3.97
N ASP A 133 -15.97 -0.46 5.21
CA ASP A 133 -14.78 -1.06 5.80
C ASP A 133 -14.17 -2.01 4.77
N PRO A 134 -12.96 -1.72 4.22
CA PRO A 134 -12.38 -2.51 3.15
C PRO A 134 -12.18 -3.98 3.54
N TRP A 135 -12.34 -4.30 4.84
CA TRP A 135 -12.14 -5.61 5.43
C TRP A 135 -13.40 -6.29 5.97
N LYS A 136 -14.52 -5.58 6.24
CA LYS A 136 -15.74 -6.21 6.79
C LYS A 136 -16.89 -6.43 5.82
N THR A 137 -16.98 -5.74 4.67
CA THR A 137 -18.11 -5.97 3.75
C THR A 137 -17.71 -6.10 2.29
N ASN A 138 -18.37 -7.08 1.65
CA ASN A 138 -18.58 -7.22 0.21
C ASN A 138 -17.55 -8.02 -0.63
N LYS A 139 -17.99 -9.21 -1.05
CA LYS A 139 -17.36 -10.06 -2.07
C LYS A 139 -17.53 -9.52 -3.51
N ARG A 140 -18.14 -8.33 -3.71
CA ARG A 140 -18.56 -7.81 -5.03
C ARG A 140 -17.80 -6.58 -5.58
N ASN A 141 -16.77 -6.05 -4.92
CA ASN A 141 -16.03 -4.87 -5.41
C ASN A 141 -14.79 -5.28 -6.26
N SER A 142 -14.66 -4.73 -7.48
CA SER A 142 -13.56 -5.00 -8.43
C SER A 142 -12.22 -4.39 -8.02
N LEU A 143 -12.21 -3.33 -7.20
CA LEU A 143 -11.00 -2.69 -6.67
C LEU A 143 -10.29 -3.53 -5.59
N HIS A 144 -10.99 -4.53 -5.02
CA HIS A 144 -10.57 -5.18 -3.77
C HIS A 144 -9.66 -6.40 -3.93
N LYS A 145 -9.44 -6.92 -5.15
CA LYS A 145 -8.73 -8.20 -5.32
C LYS A 145 -7.24 -8.12 -4.94
N ASN A 146 -6.57 -7.01 -5.26
CA ASN A 146 -5.15 -6.82 -4.96
C ASN A 146 -4.91 -6.32 -3.53
N ALA A 147 -5.73 -5.40 -3.02
CA ALA A 147 -5.69 -4.95 -1.62
C ALA A 147 -5.87 -6.12 -0.63
N LYS A 148 -6.76 -7.08 -0.92
CA LYS A 148 -6.98 -8.28 -0.08
C LYS A 148 -5.79 -9.26 -0.04
N LYS A 149 -4.86 -9.22 -1.00
CA LYS A 149 -3.63 -10.05 -0.93
C LYS A 149 -2.66 -9.51 0.13
N MET A 150 -2.69 -8.21 0.42
CA MET A 150 -1.78 -7.54 1.36
C MET A 150 -2.06 -7.90 2.83
N THR A 151 -3.28 -8.34 3.15
CA THR A 151 -3.70 -8.67 4.53
C THR A 151 -3.39 -10.12 4.95
N LYS A 152 -3.12 -11.03 4.00
CA LYS A 152 -2.84 -12.46 4.30
C LYS A 152 -1.36 -12.78 4.51
N SER A 153 -0.46 -11.82 4.31
CA SER A 153 1.00 -12.03 4.31
C SER A 153 1.64 -12.25 5.70
N GLY A 154 0.85 -12.68 6.70
CA GLY A 154 1.40 -13.21 7.96
C GLY A 154 2.08 -14.58 7.81
N LYS A 155 1.97 -15.24 6.63
CA LYS A 155 2.70 -16.48 6.34
C LYS A 155 3.21 -16.47 4.90
N ARG A 156 4.54 -16.35 4.79
CA ARG A 156 5.41 -16.86 3.71
C ARG A 156 4.86 -16.72 2.29
N ASN A 157 5.22 -15.63 1.62
CA ASN A 157 5.66 -15.70 0.23
C ASN A 157 6.67 -14.58 0.02
N VAL A 158 7.93 -15.00 -0.12
CA VAL A 158 9.10 -14.14 -0.28
C VAL A 158 9.10 -13.60 -1.70
N LEU A 159 9.07 -12.28 -1.82
CA LEU A 159 9.64 -11.51 -2.92
C LEU A 159 10.69 -10.56 -2.33
#